data_AF-A0A355FP37-F1
#
_entry.id   AF-A0A355FP37-F1
#
_cell.length_a   1.000
_cell.length_b   1.000
_cell.length_c   1.000
_cell.angle_alpha   90.00
_cell.angle_beta   90.00
_cell.angle_gamma   90.00
#
_symmetry.space_group_name_H-M   'P 1'
#
loop_
_entity.id
_entity.type
_entity.pdbx_description
1 polymer ?
#
loop_
_entity_poly.entity_id
_entity_poly.type
_entity_poly.pdbx_seq_one_letter_code
_entity_poly.pdbx_strand_id
1 'polypeptide(L)'
;RYADLLIQEYDTRFPKAIEVLENGIEDSLQYYEFPEIDSRKISSTNVLERLNKEIRRRSNVVGIFPTMDSYIRLISCYLIEYAEDWQTSRCYIKKIILQQIINRRQAA
;
A
#
# COMPACT_ATOMS: atom_id res chain seq x y z
N ARG A 1 -20.80 -11.50 6.28
CA ARG A 1 -22.04 -11.47 5.45
C ARG A 1 -21.76 -11.17 3.98
N TYR A 2 -21.18 -10.02 3.61
CA TYR A 2 -20.88 -9.75 2.18
C TYR A 2 -19.75 -10.64 1.64
N ALA A 3 -18.70 -10.88 2.44
CA ALA A 3 -17.62 -11.80 2.09
C ALA A 3 -18.15 -13.21 1.81
N ASP A 4 -18.99 -13.76 2.69
CA ASP A 4 -19.57 -15.10 2.56
C ASP A 4 -20.38 -15.28 1.26
N LEU A 5 -21.12 -14.23 0.84
CA LEU A 5 -21.86 -14.25 -0.41
C LEU A 5 -20.93 -14.28 -1.62
N LEU A 6 -19.85 -13.49 -1.59
CA LEU A 6 -18.82 -13.46 -2.64
C LEU A 6 -18.11 -14.81 -2.76
N ILE A 7 -17.79 -15.43 -1.61
CA ILE A 7 -17.18 -16.76 -1.55
C ILE A 7 -18.09 -17.77 -2.22
N GLN A 8 -19.36 -17.86 -1.82
CA GLN A 8 -20.33 -18.80 -2.40
C GLN A 8 -20.52 -18.63 -3.90
N GLU A 9 -20.52 -17.39 -4.41
CA GLU A 9 -20.73 -17.11 -5.82
C GLU A 9 -19.52 -17.51 -6.70
N TYR A 10 -18.29 -17.30 -6.20
CA TYR A 10 -17.08 -17.42 -7.01
C TYR A 10 -16.18 -18.62 -6.68
N ASP A 11 -16.46 -19.37 -5.62
CA ASP A 11 -15.65 -20.52 -5.18
C ASP A 11 -15.41 -21.53 -6.31
N THR A 12 -16.46 -21.87 -7.06
CA THR A 12 -16.35 -22.82 -8.18
C THR A 12 -15.54 -22.29 -9.35
N ARG A 13 -15.54 -20.97 -9.59
CA ARG A 13 -14.92 -20.35 -10.77
C ARG A 13 -13.48 -19.92 -10.51
N PHE A 14 -13.17 -19.46 -9.30
CA PHE A 14 -11.88 -18.90 -8.92
C PHE A 14 -11.44 -19.39 -7.53
N PRO A 15 -11.28 -20.70 -7.31
CA PRO A 15 -11.04 -21.26 -5.98
C PRO A 15 -9.78 -20.68 -5.30
N LYS A 16 -8.70 -20.47 -6.05
CA LYS A 16 -7.46 -19.87 -5.52
C LYS A 16 -7.63 -18.42 -5.06
N ALA A 17 -8.48 -17.65 -5.74
CA ALA A 17 -8.72 -16.26 -5.35
C ALA A 17 -9.58 -16.21 -4.08
N ILE A 18 -10.54 -17.12 -3.95
CA ILE A 18 -11.36 -17.29 -2.76
C ILE A 18 -10.52 -17.74 -1.57
N GLU A 19 -9.61 -18.70 -1.74
CA GLU A 19 -8.68 -19.12 -0.68
C GLU A 19 -7.84 -17.93 -0.14
N VAL A 20 -7.34 -17.06 -1.02
CA VAL A 20 -6.60 -15.85 -0.60
C VAL A 20 -7.51 -14.88 0.16
N LEU A 21 -8.74 -14.70 -0.31
CA LEU A 21 -9.73 -13.85 0.36
C LEU A 21 -10.06 -14.40 1.76
N GLU A 22 -10.39 -15.68 1.89
CA GLU A 22 -10.73 -16.33 3.16
C GLU A 22 -9.62 -16.20 4.19
N ASN A 23 -8.37 -16.46 3.79
CA ASN A 23 -7.22 -16.34 4.67
C ASN A 23 -6.88 -14.89 5.04
N GLY A 24 -7.21 -13.92 4.19
CA GLY A 24 -6.80 -12.52 4.33
C GLY A 24 -7.90 -11.55 4.76
N ILE A 25 -9.16 -12.00 4.93
CA ILE A 25 -10.29 -11.12 5.24
C ILE A 25 -10.04 -10.31 6.52
N GLU A 26 -9.60 -10.96 7.59
CA GLU A 26 -9.42 -10.30 8.89
C GLU A 26 -8.39 -9.18 8.81
N ASP A 27 -7.21 -9.49 8.27
CA ASP A 27 -6.14 -8.52 8.04
C ASP A 27 -6.59 -7.37 7.13
N SER A 28 -7.36 -7.68 6.08
CA SER A 28 -7.86 -6.67 5.13
C SER A 28 -8.81 -5.66 5.77
N LEU A 29 -9.48 -6.03 6.87
CA LEU A 29 -10.45 -5.18 7.58
C LEU A 29 -9.83 -4.44 8.77
N GLN A 30 -8.59 -4.74 9.14
CA GLN A 30 -7.92 -4.16 10.31
C GLN A 30 -7.87 -2.62 10.26
N TYR A 31 -7.89 -2.01 9.06
CA TYR A 31 -7.88 -0.56 8.94
C TYR A 31 -9.10 0.14 9.58
N TYR A 32 -10.20 -0.58 9.83
CA TYR A 32 -11.37 -0.03 10.53
C TYR A 32 -11.09 0.29 12.00
N GLU A 33 -10.01 -0.24 12.58
CA GLU A 33 -9.57 0.08 13.94
C GLU A 33 -9.03 1.52 14.09
N PHE A 34 -8.86 2.26 12.99
CA PHE A 34 -8.29 3.61 12.96
C PHE A 34 -9.35 4.65 12.54
N PRO A 35 -10.35 4.96 13.38
CA PRO A 35 -11.43 5.89 13.02
C PRO A 35 -10.94 7.32 12.77
N GLU A 36 -9.76 7.69 13.25
CA GLU A 36 -9.16 9.01 13.05
C GLU A 36 -8.62 9.21 11.62
N ILE A 37 -8.46 8.14 10.84
CA ILE A 37 -7.97 8.17 9.46
C ILE A 37 -9.12 7.79 8.52
N ASP A 38 -9.25 8.51 7.39
CA ASP A 38 -10.21 8.13 6.35
C ASP A 38 -9.86 6.72 5.84
N SER A 39 -10.78 5.78 5.99
CA SER A 39 -10.60 4.38 5.58
C SER A 39 -10.22 4.25 4.10
N ARG A 40 -10.72 5.13 3.24
CA ARG A 40 -10.37 5.16 1.80
C ARG A 40 -8.90 5.47 1.56
N LYS A 41 -8.23 6.13 2.50
CA LYS A 41 -6.80 6.39 2.40
C LYS A 41 -5.98 5.16 2.78
N ILE A 42 -6.41 4.41 3.79
CA ILE A 42 -5.67 3.20 4.20
C ILE A 42 -5.91 2.06 3.21
N SER A 43 -7.15 1.89 2.74
CA SER A 43 -7.50 0.79 1.83
C SER A 43 -7.06 0.99 0.39
N SER A 44 -6.64 2.21 0.00
CA SER A 44 -6.24 2.49 -1.38
C SER A 44 -4.82 2.05 -1.68
N THR A 45 -4.66 1.26 -2.75
CA THR A 45 -3.36 0.86 -3.33
C THR A 45 -2.81 1.88 -4.32
N ASN A 46 -3.54 2.96 -4.64
CA ASN A 46 -3.18 3.92 -5.71
C ASN A 46 -1.77 4.49 -5.58
N VAL A 47 -1.36 4.80 -4.35
CA VAL A 47 -0.03 5.35 -4.05
C VAL A 47 1.05 4.32 -4.38
N LEU A 48 0.88 3.10 -3.89
CA LEU A 48 1.81 2.00 -4.10
C LEU A 48 1.88 1.59 -5.57
N GLU A 49 0.74 1.53 -6.25
CA GLU A 49 0.65 1.23 -7.68
C GLU A 49 1.33 2.31 -8.52
N ARG A 50 1.13 3.58 -8.19
CA ARG A 50 1.81 4.70 -8.86
C ARG A 50 3.33 4.61 -8.66
N LEU A 51 3.78 4.34 -7.45
CA LEU A 51 5.19 4.16 -7.13
C LEU A 51 5.81 3.00 -7.93
N ASN A 52 5.16 1.84 -7.90
CA ASN A 52 5.60 0.65 -8.63
C ASN A 52 5.62 0.86 -10.15
N LYS A 53 4.63 1.59 -10.68
CA LYS A 53 4.59 1.96 -12.10
C LYS A 53 5.77 2.84 -12.48
N GLU A 54 6.14 3.79 -11.65
CA GLU A 54 7.26 4.70 -11.91
C GLU A 54 8.62 3.98 -11.78
N ILE A 55 8.77 3.10 -10.79
CA ILE A 55 9.92 2.19 -10.66
C ILE A 55 10.10 1.39 -11.96
N ARG A 56 9.03 0.74 -12.44
CA ARG A 56 9.05 -0.04 -13.69
C ARG A 56 9.36 0.85 -14.89
N ARG A 57 8.78 2.05 -14.98
CA ARG A 57 9.01 2.99 -16.08
C ARG A 57 10.49 3.41 -16.14
N ARG A 58 11.10 3.76 -15.01
CA ARG A 58 12.50 4.18 -14.93
C ARG A 58 13.46 3.01 -15.18
N SER A 59 13.17 1.82 -14.65
CA SER A 59 14.01 0.64 -14.92
C SER A 59 13.94 0.17 -16.37
N ASN A 60 12.76 0.29 -17.02
CA ASN A 60 12.57 -0.14 -18.40
C ASN A 60 13.43 0.65 -19.40
N VAL A 61 13.75 1.91 -19.11
CA VAL A 61 14.63 2.74 -19.97
C VAL A 61 16.05 2.18 -20.01
N VAL A 62 16.53 1.60 -18.91
CA VAL A 62 17.87 0.99 -18.84
C VAL A 62 17.90 -0.39 -19.49
N GLY A 63 16.79 -1.13 -19.43
CA GLY A 63 16.68 -2.48 -19.97
C GLY A 63 17.41 -3.52 -19.12
N ILE A 64 18.73 -3.63 -19.28
CA ILE A 64 19.56 -4.61 -18.57
C ILE A 64 20.58 -3.87 -17.70
N PHE A 65 20.60 -4.21 -16.40
CA PHE A 65 21.55 -3.63 -15.45
C PHE A 65 22.82 -4.48 -15.37
N PRO A 66 24.01 -3.87 -15.31
CA PRO A 66 25.28 -4.59 -15.21
C PRO A 66 25.49 -5.23 -13.83
N THR A 67 24.90 -4.67 -12.77
CA THR A 67 24.97 -5.18 -11.39
C THR A 67 23.68 -4.87 -10.63
N MET A 68 23.43 -5.61 -9.54
CA MET A 68 22.32 -5.32 -8.62
C MET A 68 22.46 -3.93 -7.98
N ASP A 69 23.69 -3.51 -7.64
CA ASP A 69 23.94 -2.19 -7.05
C ASP A 69 23.56 -1.06 -8.01
N SER A 70 23.79 -1.21 -9.31
CA SER A 70 23.36 -0.22 -10.31
C SER A 70 21.84 -0.05 -10.34
N TYR A 71 21.08 -1.14 -10.17
CA TYR A 71 19.62 -1.08 -10.05
C TYR A 71 19.19 -0.39 -8.76
N ILE A 72 19.77 -0.82 -7.63
CA ILE A 72 19.46 -0.22 -6.31
C ILE A 72 19.73 1.29 -6.34
N ARG A 73 20.87 1.74 -6.87
CA ARG A 73 21.20 3.17 -6.96
C ARG A 73 20.13 3.96 -7.72
N LEU A 74 19.70 3.48 -8.89
CA LEU A 74 18.67 4.17 -9.68
C LEU A 74 17.35 4.30 -8.90
N ILE A 75 16.89 3.18 -8.31
CA ILE A 75 15.63 3.17 -7.57
C ILE A 75 15.74 4.00 -6.29
N SER A 76 16.84 3.90 -5.54
CA SER A 76 17.08 4.69 -4.34
C SER A 76 17.10 6.19 -4.63
N CYS A 77 17.78 6.64 -5.69
CA CYS A 77 17.76 8.04 -6.09
C CYS A 77 16.33 8.52 -6.36
N TYR A 78 15.53 7.74 -7.11
CA TYR A 78 14.12 8.07 -7.33
C TYR A 78 13.29 8.09 -6.05
N LEU A 79 13.47 7.12 -5.15
CA LEU A 79 12.72 7.06 -3.89
C LEU A 79 13.03 8.24 -2.98
N ILE A 80 14.27 8.75 -2.98
CA ILE A 80 14.65 9.96 -2.25
C ILE A 80 13.90 11.17 -2.82
N GLU A 81 13.96 11.40 -4.14
CA GLU A 81 13.22 12.48 -4.82
C GLU A 81 11.71 12.40 -4.50
N TYR A 82 11.14 11.20 -4.61
CA TYR A 82 9.72 10.98 -4.35
C TYR A 82 9.33 11.27 -2.90
N ALA A 83 10.19 10.91 -1.94
CA ALA A 83 9.96 11.17 -0.53
C ALA A 83 10.01 12.67 -0.21
N GLU A 84 10.95 13.41 -0.82
CA GLU A 84 11.05 14.88 -0.68
C GLU A 84 9.81 15.58 -1.26
N ASP A 85 9.38 15.20 -2.47
CA ASP A 85 8.16 15.71 -3.10
C ASP A 85 6.92 15.41 -2.26
N TRP A 86 6.85 14.21 -1.66
CA TRP A 86 5.74 13.79 -0.81
C TRP A 86 5.65 14.59 0.49
N GLN A 87 6.80 14.95 1.07
CA GLN A 87 6.87 15.74 2.29
C GLN A 87 6.49 17.21 2.06
N THR A 88 6.79 17.75 0.88
CA THR A 88 6.55 19.15 0.51
C THR A 88 5.15 19.38 -0.09
N SER A 89 4.58 18.37 -0.76
CA SER A 89 3.22 18.40 -1.34
C SER A 89 2.12 18.05 -0.32
N ARG A 90 0.85 17.99 -0.75
CA ARG A 90 -0.30 17.61 0.09
C ARG A 90 -0.11 16.21 0.68
N CYS A 91 0.43 16.13 1.89
CA CYS A 91 0.64 14.89 2.63
C CYS A 91 -0.65 14.06 2.71
N TYR A 92 -0.58 12.80 2.27
CA TYR A 92 -1.75 11.93 2.14
C TYR A 92 -2.42 11.64 3.50
N ILE A 93 -1.63 11.40 4.55
CA ILE A 93 -2.07 11.29 5.95
C ILE A 93 -1.30 12.32 6.78
N LYS A 94 -2.02 13.21 7.47
CA LYS A 94 -1.39 14.29 8.24
C LYS A 94 -0.63 13.72 9.44
N LYS A 95 0.61 14.18 9.65
CA LYS A 95 1.46 13.81 10.80
C LYS A 95 0.77 14.02 12.16
N ILE A 96 -0.07 15.05 12.30
CA ILE A 96 -0.81 15.35 13.54
C ILE A 96 -1.73 14.18 13.93
N ILE A 97 -2.45 13.60 12.96
CA ILE A 97 -3.38 12.49 13.19
C ILE A 97 -2.60 11.25 13.65
N LEU A 98 -1.46 10.97 13.00
CA LEU A 98 -0.59 9.85 13.38
C LEU A 98 -0.07 10.02 14.82
N GLN A 99 0.34 11.23 15.19
CA GLN A 99 0.80 11.51 16.56
C GLN A 99 -0.32 11.32 17.58
N GLN A 100 -1.56 11.73 17.26
CA GLN A 100 -2.72 11.51 18.12
C GLN A 100 -2.99 10.02 18.34
N ILE A 101 -2.95 9.21 17.29
CA ILE A 101 -3.13 7.74 17.37
C ILE A 101 -2.03 7.11 18.25
N ILE A 102 -0.76 7.48 18.02
CA ILE A 102 0.37 6.96 18.80
C ILE A 102 0.19 7.27 20.29
N ASN A 103 -0.12 8.53 20.62
CA ASN A 103 -0.30 8.95 22.01
C ASN A 103 -1.49 8.23 22.67
N ARG A 104 -2.60 8.05 21.93
CA ARG A 104 -3.79 7.32 22.42
C ARG A 104 -3.45 5.87 22.73
N ARG A 105 -2.67 5.20 21.86
CA ARG A 105 -2.25 3.80 22.05
C ARG A 105 -1.22 3.62 23.17
N GLN A 106 -0.38 4.62 23.44
CA GLN A 106 0.58 4.59 24.55
C GLN A 106 -0.07 4.85 25.92
N ALA A 107 -1.21 5.52 25.94
CA ALA A 107 -1.96 5.83 27.16
C ALA A 107 -2.97 4.74 27.57
N ALA A 108 -3.16 3.73 26.72
CA ALA A 108 -4.02 2.57 26.95
C ALA A 108 -3.19 1.35 27.35
#